data_AF-A0A4G4FQ94-F1
#
_entry.id   AF-A0A4G4FQ94-F1
#
_cell.length_a   1.000
_cell.length_b   1.000
_cell.length_c   1.000
_cell.angle_alpha   90.00
_cell.angle_beta   90.00
_cell.angle_gamma   90.00
#
_symmetry.space_group_name_H-M   'P 1'
#
loop_
_entity.id
_entity.type
_entity.pdbx_description
1 polymer ?
#
loop_
_entity_poly.entity_id
_entity_poly.type
_entity_poly.pdbx_seq_one_letter_code
_entity_poly.pdbx_strand_id
1 'polypeptide(L)'
;MADELISIVVPIYNVENYLRMCLDSIQKQTYTNFECLLINDGSPDNSAEICREYVAKDSRFRYFEKENGGLSSARNLGIERSGGRTLLL
;
A
#
# COMPACT_ATOMS: atom_id res chain seq x y z
N MET A 1 26.21 1.35 6.48
CA MET A 1 24.91 1.74 7.06
C MET A 1 23.93 0.66 6.62
N ALA A 2 23.21 0.03 7.54
CA ALA A 2 22.21 -0.96 7.13
C ALA A 2 21.13 -0.23 6.33
N ASP A 3 20.71 -0.79 5.20
CA ASP A 3 19.58 -0.25 4.45
C ASP A 3 18.35 -0.29 5.36
N GLU A 4 17.82 0.86 5.77
CA GLU A 4 16.68 0.94 6.68
C GLU A 4 15.38 0.60 5.94
N LEU A 5 14.55 -0.28 6.51
CA LEU A 5 13.25 -0.60 5.93
C LEU A 5 12.35 0.65 5.90
N ILE A 6 11.87 0.99 4.70
CA ILE A 6 10.87 2.05 4.48
C ILE A 6 9.48 1.41 4.35
N SER A 7 8.50 1.91 5.10
CA SER A 7 7.10 1.51 4.94
C SER A 7 6.32 2.57 4.17
N ILE A 8 5.80 2.17 3.01
CA ILE A 8 4.95 3.01 2.16
C ILE A 8 3.50 2.61 2.41
N VAL A 9 2.68 3.55 2.88
CA VAL A 9 1.25 3.31 3.11
C VAL A 9 0.45 3.89 1.95
N VAL A 10 -0.33 3.05 1.28
CA VAL A 10 -1.19 3.44 0.16
C VAL A 10 -2.66 3.23 0.56
N PRO A 11 -3.35 4.29 1.03
CA PRO A 11 -4.78 4.23 1.29
C PRO A 11 -5.57 4.20 -0.04
N ILE A 12 -6.57 3.33 -0.12
CA ILE A 12 -7.28 2.99 -1.35
C ILE A 12 -8.79 3.10 -1.13
N TYR A 13 -9.43 4.01 -1.87
CA TYR A 13 -10.89 4.12 -1.94
C TYR A 13 -11.31 4.83 -3.23
N ASN A 14 -12.04 4.12 -4.10
CA ASN A 14 -12.55 4.59 -5.39
C ASN A 14 -11.45 5.17 -6.32
N VAL A 15 -10.39 4.38 -6.53
CA VAL A 15 -9.13 4.81 -7.16
C VAL A 15 -8.67 3.91 -8.32
N GLU A 16 -9.50 2.97 -8.79
CA GLU A 16 -9.12 1.92 -9.75
C GLU A 16 -8.39 2.45 -11.01
N ASN A 17 -8.79 3.64 -11.48
CA ASN A 17 -8.30 4.23 -12.72
C ASN A 17 -6.82 4.65 -12.68
N TYR A 18 -6.27 4.93 -11.50
CA TYR A 18 -4.88 5.39 -11.33
C TYR A 18 -4.06 4.50 -10.39
N LEU A 19 -4.69 3.54 -9.71
CA LEU A 19 -4.01 2.66 -8.78
C LEU A 19 -2.85 1.89 -9.43
N ARG A 20 -3.04 1.31 -10.63
CA ARG A 20 -1.96 0.58 -11.32
C ARG A 20 -0.73 1.45 -11.59
N MET A 21 -0.94 2.68 -12.07
CA MET A 21 0.17 3.61 -12.33
C MET A 21 0.95 3.94 -11.05
N CYS A 22 0.25 4.13 -9.94
CA CYS A 22 0.86 4.36 -8.63
C CYS A 22 1.70 3.15 -8.19
N LEU A 23 1.12 1.95 -8.23
CA LEU A 23 1.80 0.72 -7.78
C LEU A 23 2.98 0.34 -8.69
N ASP A 24 2.87 0.54 -10.00
CA ASP A 24 3.99 0.35 -10.94
C ASP A 24 5.17 1.28 -10.62
N SER A 25 4.88 2.53 -10.25
CA SER A 25 5.89 3.51 -9.86
C SER A 25 6.61 3.07 -8.57
N ILE A 26 5.86 2.60 -7.57
CA ILE A 26 6.42 2.08 -6.31
C ILE A 26 7.23 0.80 -6.55
N GLN A 27 6.74 -0.12 -7.39
CA GLN A 27 7.42 -1.37 -7.68
C GLN A 27 8.80 -1.14 -8.32
N LYS A 28 8.92 -0.12 -9.18
CA LYS A 28 10.12 0.24 -9.94
C LYS A 28 11.08 1.17 -9.20
N GLN A 29 10.89 1.42 -7.90
CA GLN A 29 11.81 2.25 -7.12
C GLN A 29 13.22 1.65 -7.11
N THR A 30 14.23 2.53 -7.20
CA THR A 30 15.64 2.14 -7.13
C THR A 30 16.05 1.71 -5.73
N TYR A 31 15.38 2.23 -4.71
CA TYR A 31 15.49 1.74 -3.33
C TYR A 31 14.66 0.46 -3.19
N THR A 32 15.28 -0.65 -2.80
CA THR A 32 14.63 -1.97 -2.82
C THR A 32 14.15 -2.44 -1.46
N ASN A 33 14.72 -1.93 -0.36
CA ASN A 33 14.37 -2.36 0.99
C ASN A 33 13.14 -1.61 1.54
N PHE A 34 11.99 -1.87 0.94
CA PHE A 34 10.71 -1.31 1.39
C PHE A 34 9.63 -2.37 1.52
N GLU A 35 8.60 -2.03 2.27
CA GLU A 35 7.29 -2.68 2.19
C GLU A 35 6.23 -1.66 1.74
N CYS A 36 5.23 -2.12 1.00
CA CYS A 36 4.12 -1.31 0.51
C CYS A 36 2.81 -1.88 1.07
N LEU A 37 2.18 -1.13 1.96
CA LEU A 37 0.95 -1.51 2.65
C LEU A 37 -0.24 -0.91 1.91
N LEU A 38 -0.95 -1.77 1.18
CA LEU A 38 -2.15 -1.43 0.43
C LEU A 38 -3.35 -1.51 1.37
N ILE A 39 -3.88 -0.37 1.79
CA ILE A 39 -4.99 -0.29 2.74
C ILE A 39 -6.29 0.01 1.99
N ASN A 40 -7.05 -1.03 1.65
CA ASN A 40 -8.38 -0.89 1.06
C ASN A 40 -9.40 -0.47 2.12
N ASP A 41 -9.93 0.74 2.00
CA ASP A 41 -10.93 1.30 2.91
C ASP A 41 -12.36 1.01 2.41
N GLY A 42 -12.61 -0.26 2.08
CA GLY A 42 -13.91 -0.72 1.59
C GLY A 42 -14.27 -0.14 0.22
N SER A 43 -13.31 -0.06 -0.70
CA SER A 43 -13.55 0.47 -2.04
C SER A 43 -14.60 -0.36 -2.79
N PRO A 44 -15.61 0.29 -3.42
CA PRO A 44 -16.67 -0.41 -4.15
C PRO A 44 -16.27 -0.77 -5.59
N ASP A 45 -15.09 -0.35 -6.04
CA ASP A 45 -14.57 -0.51 -7.39
C ASP A 45 -13.60 -1.72 -7.48
N ASN A 46 -12.92 -1.89 -8.63
CA ASN A 46 -12.01 -3.02 -8.83
C ASN A 46 -10.63 -2.85 -8.14
N SER A 47 -10.45 -1.86 -7.28
CA SER A 47 -9.18 -1.59 -6.61
C SER A 47 -8.65 -2.80 -5.83
N ALA A 48 -9.55 -3.58 -5.20
CA ALA A 48 -9.17 -4.77 -4.46
C ALA A 48 -8.54 -5.86 -5.35
N GLU A 49 -9.04 -6.03 -6.57
CA GLU A 49 -8.47 -6.98 -7.54
C GLU A 49 -7.09 -6.53 -8.02
N ILE A 50 -6.95 -5.24 -8.33
CA ILE A 50 -5.67 -4.63 -8.67
C ILE A 50 -4.65 -4.91 -7.54
N CYS A 51 -4.99 -4.62 -6.28
CA CYS A 51 -4.08 -4.86 -5.15
C CYS A 51 -3.64 -6.33 -5.04
N ARG A 52 -4.58 -7.27 -5.17
CA ARG A 52 -4.28 -8.71 -5.09
C ARG A 52 -3.29 -9.15 -6.16
N GLU A 53 -3.36 -8.58 -7.37
CA GLU A 53 -2.36 -8.85 -8.41
C GLU A 53 -0.95 -8.42 -8.01
N TYR A 54 -0.78 -7.25 -7.39
CA TYR A 54 0.54 -6.78 -6.98
C TYR A 54 1.11 -7.60 -5.82
N VAL A 55 0.28 -7.98 -4.85
CA VAL A 55 0.69 -8.89 -3.76
C VAL A 55 1.13 -10.25 -4.30
N ALA A 56 0.46 -10.77 -5.33
CA ALA A 56 0.86 -12.03 -5.96
C ALA A 56 2.18 -11.94 -6.75
N LYS A 57 2.51 -10.75 -7.28
CA LYS A 57 3.69 -10.51 -8.12
C LYS A 57 4.94 -10.12 -7.32
N ASP A 58 4.78 -9.44 -6.19
CA ASP A 58 5.89 -8.85 -5.43
C ASP A 58 5.62 -8.92 -3.92
N SER A 59 6.45 -9.69 -3.20
CA SER A 59 6.33 -9.93 -1.76
C SER A 59 6.50 -8.68 -0.89
N ARG A 60 7.00 -7.57 -1.45
CA ARG A 60 7.07 -6.28 -0.73
C ARG A 60 5.69 -5.66 -0.56
N PHE A 61 4.70 -6.04 -1.37
CA PHE A 61 3.34 -5.52 -1.29
C PHE A 61 2.49 -6.39 -0.36
N ARG A 62 1.77 -5.74 0.56
CA ARG A 62 0.90 -6.40 1.54
C ARG A 62 -0.46 -5.74 1.52
N TYR A 63 -1.51 -6.54 1.41
CA TYR A 63 -2.88 -6.06 1.32
C TYR A 63 -3.62 -6.18 2.64
N PHE A 64 -4.33 -5.12 3.01
CA PHE A 64 -5.24 -5.06 4.14
C PHE A 64 -6.56 -4.45 3.68
N GLU A 65 -7.65 -5.00 4.20
CA GLU A 65 -8.99 -4.52 3.92
C GLU A 65 -9.70 -4.22 5.23
N LYS A 66 -10.46 -3.13 5.23
CA LYS A 66 -11.31 -2.73 6.34
C LYS A 66 -12.62 -2.14 5.80
N GLU A 67 -13.64 -2.07 6.64
CA GLU A 67 -14.83 -1.28 6.35
C GLU A 67 -14.46 0.20 6.19
N ASN A 68 -15.16 0.93 5.32
CA ASN A 68 -14.86 2.35 5.07
C ASN A 68 -14.90 3.17 6.36
N GLY A 69 -13.79 3.86 6.66
CA GLY A 69 -13.67 4.79 7.79
C GLY A 69 -12.99 6.11 7.42
N GLY A 70 -12.78 6.35 6.12
CA GLY A 70 -12.10 7.51 5.59
C GLY A 70 -10.56 7.42 5.61
N LEU A 71 -9.95 8.37 4.91
CA LEU A 71 -8.49 8.42 4.66
C LEU A 71 -7.64 8.33 5.93
N SER A 72 -8.02 9.05 6.99
CA SER A 72 -7.29 9.03 8.26
C SER A 72 -7.33 7.65 8.92
N SER A 73 -8.49 6.96 8.84
CA SER A 73 -8.63 5.61 9.38
C SER A 73 -7.75 4.61 8.62
N ALA A 74 -7.72 4.70 7.29
CA ALA A 74 -6.84 3.89 6.45
C ALA A 74 -5.36 4.13 6.75
N ARG A 75 -4.94 5.39 6.88
CA ARG A 75 -3.54 5.74 7.24
C ARG A 75 -3.16 5.22 8.62
N ASN A 76 -4.03 5.37 9.62
CA ASN A 76 -3.77 4.89 10.96
C ASN A 76 -3.56 3.37 10.99
N LEU A 77 -4.39 2.62 10.26
CA LEU A 77 -4.18 1.18 10.09
C LEU A 77 -2.83 0.90 9.41
N GLY A 78 -2.47 1.64 8.36
CA GLY A 78 -1.16 1.50 7.71
C GLY A 78 0.01 1.75 8.65
N ILE A 79 -0.05 2.77 9.49
CA ILE A 79 0.97 3.08 10.51
C ILE A 79 1.07 1.93 11.52
N GLU A 80 -0.07 1.41 12.00
CA GLU A 80 -0.11 0.28 12.94
C GLU A 80 0.52 -0.99 12.35
N ARG A 81 0.37 -1.22 11.04
CA ARG A 81 0.85 -2.42 10.34
C ARG A 81 2.29 -2.30 9.82
N SER A 82 2.87 -1.12 9.89
CA SER A 82 4.24 -0.85 9.43
C SER A 82 5.31 -1.47 10.34
N GLY A 83 6.33 -2.05 9.73
CA GLY A 83 7.53 -2.56 10.40
C GLY A 83 8.80 -1.76 10.08
N GLY A 84 8.73 -0.83 9.14
CA GLY A 84 9.83 0.06 8.76
C GLY A 84 10.07 1.15 9.79
N ARG A 85 11.31 1.65 9.85
CA ARG A 85 11.68 2.76 10.73
C ARG A 85 11.18 4.10 10.18
N THR A 86 11.08 4.20 8.86
CA THR A 86 10.66 5.39 8.13
C THR A 86 9.31 5.15 7.46
N LEU A 87 8.42 6.14 7.52
CA LEU A 87 7.08 6.08 6.95
C LEU A 87 6.91 7.07 5.79
N LEU A 88 6.23 6.63 4.73
CA LEU A 88 5.73 7.45 3.62
C LEU A 88 4.21 7.25 3.50
N LEU A 89 3.43 8.34 3.41
CA LEU A 89 1.96 8.37 3.50
C LEU A 89 1.28 9.16 2.36
#